data_AF-A0A8B7WIT5-F1
#
_entry.id   AF-A0A8B7WIT5-F1
#
_cell.length_a   1.000
_cell.length_b   1.000
_cell.length_c   1.000
_cell.angle_alpha   90.00
_cell.angle_beta   90.00
_cell.angle_gamma   90.00
#
_symmetry.space_group_name_H-M   'P 1'
#
loop_
_entity.id
_entity.type
_entity.pdbx_description
1 polymer ?
#
loop_
_entity_poly.entity_id
_entity_poly.type
_entity_poly.pdbx_seq_one_letter_code
_entity_poly.pdbx_strand_id
1 'polypeptide(L)' 'NAAFLYGLGLVYFYYNAFHWAIKAFQDVLYVDPSFCRAKEIHLRLGLMFKINTDYESSLKHFQLALIDCNPCTLSSAE' A
#
# COMPACT_ATOMS: atom_id res chain seq x y z
N ASN A 1 10.83 3.85 -10.57
CA ASN A 1 10.99 2.39 -10.30
C ASN A 1 10.13 2.03 -9.10
N ALA A 2 8.93 1.47 -9.31
CA ALA A 2 7.93 1.24 -8.25
C ALA A 2 8.42 0.28 -7.15
N ALA A 3 9.14 -0.79 -7.53
CA ALA A 3 9.69 -1.75 -6.57
C ALA A 3 10.69 -1.14 -5.58
N PHE A 4 11.49 -0.15 -6.02
CA PHE A 4 12.42 0.57 -5.14
C PHE A 4 11.67 1.41 -4.09
N LEU A 5 10.66 2.16 -4.52
CA LEU A 5 9.81 2.96 -3.63
C LEU A 5 9.05 2.08 -2.63
N TYR A 6 8.62 0.90 -3.07
CA TYR A 6 7.99 -0.10 -2.21
C TYR A 6 8.95 -0.58 -1.12
N GLY A 7 10.19 -0.96 -1.50
CA GLY A 7 11.23 -1.33 -0.54
C GLY A 7 11.54 -0.21 0.45
N LEU A 8 11.62 1.04 -0.03
CA LEU A 8 11.83 2.21 0.81
C LEU A 8 10.68 2.43 1.80
N GLY A 9 9.43 2.29 1.36
CA GLY A 9 8.24 2.36 2.21
C GLY A 9 8.22 1.29 3.30
N LEU A 10 8.68 0.06 2.98
CA LEU A 10 8.82 -1.01 3.97
C LEU A 10 9.87 -0.68 5.05
N VAL A 11 11.02 -0.12 4.66
CA VAL A 11 12.05 0.31 5.61
C VAL A 11 11.50 1.41 6.52
N TYR A 12 10.84 2.43 5.98
CA TYR A 12 10.23 3.48 6.80
C TYR A 12 9.14 2.94 7.73
N PHE A 13 8.34 1.98 7.27
CA PHE A 13 7.35 1.33 8.12
C PHE A 13 7.99 0.56 9.28
N TYR A 14 9.10 -0.16 9.02
CA TYR A 14 9.82 -0.91 10.05
C TYR A 14 10.38 -0.01 11.16
N TYR A 15 10.82 1.20 10.81
CA TYR A 15 11.31 2.20 11.76
C TYR A 15 10.20 3.12 12.31
N ASN A 16 8.92 2.78 12.11
CA ASN A 16 7.77 3.59 12.52
C ASN A 16 7.79 5.04 11.99
N ALA A 17 8.52 5.31 10.91
CA ALA A 17 8.56 6.60 10.24
C ALA A 17 7.31 6.75 9.34
N PHE A 18 6.12 6.73 9.95
CA PHE A 18 4.84 6.59 9.23
C PHE A 18 4.60 7.70 8.21
N HIS A 19 5.00 8.95 8.49
CA HIS A 19 4.87 10.05 7.54
C HIS A 19 5.61 9.76 6.21
N TRP A 20 6.86 9.30 6.30
CA TRP A 20 7.67 8.96 5.13
C TRP A 20 7.21 7.66 4.47
N ALA A 21 6.79 6.68 5.27
CA ALA A 21 6.28 5.41 4.77
C ALA A 21 4.99 5.59 3.96
N ILE A 22 4.06 6.42 4.45
CA ILE A 22 2.82 6.77 3.75
C ILE A 22 3.14 7.41 2.40
N LYS A 23 4.04 8.40 2.38
CA LYS A 23 4.45 9.08 1.14
C LYS A 23 5.06 8.11 0.14
N ALA A 24 6.01 7.29 0.56
CA ALA A 24 6.66 6.31 -0.31
C ALA A 24 5.65 5.31 -0.90
N PHE A 25 4.69 4.85 -0.10
CA PHE A 25 3.63 3.95 -0.54
C PHE A 25 2.63 4.60 -1.50
N GLN A 26 2.27 5.86 -1.29
CA GLN A 26 1.46 6.63 -2.23
C GLN A 26 2.18 6.85 -3.56
N ASP A 27 3.49 7.13 -3.53
CA ASP A 27 4.30 7.27 -4.74
C ASP A 27 4.36 5.97 -5.55
N VAL A 28 4.38 4.80 -4.89
CA VAL A 28 4.29 3.50 -5.60
C VAL A 28 2.99 3.40 -6.39
N LEU A 29 1.85 3.71 -5.75
CA LEU A 29 0.53 3.64 -6.38
C LEU A 29 0.35 4.69 -7.48
N TYR A 30 1.01 5.84 -7.35
CA TYR A 30 1.01 6.89 -8.37
C TYR A 30 1.84 6.50 -9.60
N VAL A 31 3.03 5.94 -9.38
CA VAL A 31 3.94 5.52 -10.46
C VAL A 31 3.45 4.25 -11.16
N ASP A 32 2.90 3.31 -10.41
CA ASP A 32 2.38 2.05 -10.92
C ASP A 32 1.08 1.67 -10.19
N PRO A 33 -0.08 2.12 -10.69
CA PRO A 33 -1.38 1.80 -10.09
C PRO A 33 -1.73 0.30 -10.22
N SER A 34 -1.09 -0.43 -11.13
CA SER A 34 -1.30 -1.87 -11.34
C SER A 34 -0.21 -2.72 -10.68
N PHE A 35 0.51 -2.15 -9.71
CA PHE A 35 1.57 -2.87 -9.00
C PHE A 35 1.02 -4.13 -8.34
N CYS A 36 1.69 -5.27 -8.54
CA CYS A 36 1.24 -6.59 -8.04
C CYS A 36 0.99 -6.63 -6.52
N ARG A 37 1.60 -5.71 -5.75
CA ARG A 37 1.42 -5.57 -4.30
C ARG A 37 0.58 -4.36 -3.88
N ALA A 38 -0.15 -3.72 -4.79
CA ALA A 38 -0.99 -2.54 -4.49
C ALA A 38 -1.98 -2.79 -3.34
N LYS A 39 -2.59 -3.98 -3.30
CA LYS A 39 -3.43 -4.42 -2.18
C LYS A 39 -2.71 -4.42 -0.82
N GLU A 40 -1.48 -4.92 -0.78
CA GLU A 40 -0.66 -4.95 0.43
C GLU A 40 -0.31 -3.52 0.88
N ILE A 41 -0.03 -2.64 -0.07
CA ILE A 41 0.23 -1.23 0.18
C ILE A 41 -0.99 -0.55 0.80
N HIS A 42 -2.20 -0.77 0.25
CA HIS A 42 -3.44 -0.24 0.81
C HIS A 42 -3.72 -0.76 2.23
N LEU A 43 -3.46 -2.03 2.52
CA LEU A 43 -3.58 -2.58 3.88
C LEU A 43 -2.63 -1.89 4.87
N ARG A 44 -1.37 -1.69 4.47
CA ARG A 44 -0.35 -1.01 5.30
C ARG A 44 -0.71 0.46 5.52
N LEU A 45 -1.14 1.17 4.48
CA LEU A 45 -1.64 2.54 4.59
C LEU A 45 -2.83 2.61 5.55
N GLY A 46 -3.80 1.71 5.40
CA GLY A 46 -4.95 1.62 6.30
C GLY A 46 -4.55 1.44 7.77
N LEU A 47 -3.55 0.61 8.04
CA LEU A 47 -3.01 0.41 9.40
C LEU A 47 -2.32 1.68 9.93
N MET A 48 -1.47 2.32 9.12
CA MET A 48 -0.74 3.53 9.51
C MET A 48 -1.70 4.69 9.81
N PHE A 49 -2.73 4.89 8.98
CA PHE A 49 -3.74 5.92 9.22
C PHE A 49 -4.55 5.63 10.49
N LYS A 50 -4.85 4.35 10.79
CA LYS A 50 -5.46 3.96 12.06
C LYS A 50 -4.61 4.36 13.27
N ILE A 51 -3.29 4.15 13.18
CA ILE A 51 -2.34 4.53 14.24
C ILE A 51 -2.28 6.06 14.38
N ASN A 52 -2.33 6.79 13.27
CA ASN A 52 -2.38 8.25 13.23
C ASN A 52 -3.74 8.84 13.62
N THR A 53 -4.69 8.03 14.12
CA THR A 53 -6.07 8.42 14.49
C THR A 53 -6.94 8.93 13.33
N ASP A 54 -6.48 8.77 12.09
CA ASP A 54 -7.24 9.14 10.87
C ASP A 54 -8.07 7.94 10.39
N TYR A 55 -9.18 7.72 11.07
CA TYR A 55 -10.04 6.57 10.81
C TYR A 55 -10.75 6.65 9.45
N GLU A 56 -11.03 7.85 8.94
CA GLU A 56 -11.65 8.03 7.63
C GLU A 56 -10.72 7.57 6.50
N SER A 57 -9.47 8.03 6.47
CA SER A 57 -8.51 7.61 5.45
C SER A 57 -8.16 6.14 5.60
N SER A 58 -8.08 5.65 6.84
CA SER A 58 -7.88 4.23 7.13
C SER A 58 -8.99 3.37 6.51
N LEU A 59 -10.25 3.74 6.72
CA LEU A 59 -11.40 3.02 6.17
C LEU A 59 -11.40 3.06 4.63
N LYS A 60 -11.13 4.21 4.03
CA LYS A 60 -11.02 4.35 2.56
C LYS A 60 -9.97 3.40 1.99
N HIS A 61 -8.79 3.32 2.60
CA HIS A 61 -7.74 2.40 2.14
C HIS A 61 -8.07 0.93 2.36
N PHE A 62 -8.76 0.57 3.45
CA PHE A 62 -9.24 -0.80 3.63
C PHE A 62 -10.32 -1.17 2.60
N GLN A 63 -11.21 -0.24 2.27
CA GLN A 63 -12.20 -0.44 1.20
C GLN A 63 -11.53 -0.61 -0.15
N LEU A 64 -10.52 0.21 -0.48
CA LEU A 64 -9.74 0.05 -1.70
C LEU A 64 -9.04 -1.31 -1.75
N ALA A 65 -8.42 -1.77 -0.65
CA ALA A 65 -7.83 -3.11 -0.58
C ALA A 65 -8.83 -4.26 -0.73
N LEU A 66 -10.10 -4.03 -0.37
CA LEU A 66 -11.21 -4.97 -0.54
C LEU A 66 -11.73 -5.00 -1.98
N ILE A 67 -11.82 -3.83 -2.61
CA ILE A 67 -12.28 -3.66 -4.00
C ILE A 67 -11.21 -4.11 -4.99
N ASP A 68 -9.93 -3.95 -4.65
CA ASP A 68 -8.79 -4.45 -5.41
C ASP A 68 -8.73 -5.98 -5.30
N CYS A 69 -9.65 -6.60 -6.01
CA CYS A 69 -9.68 -7.98 -6.40
C CYS A 69 -9.14 -8.02 -7.84
N ASN A 70 -7.92 -7.52 -8.04
CA ASN A 70 -7.18 -7.99 -9.21
C ASN A 70 -7.09 -9.51 -9.02
N PRO A 71 -7.67 -10.34 -9.92
CA PRO A 71 -7.53 -11.78 -9.82
C PRO A 71 -6.03 -12.04 -9.71
N CYS A 72 -5.64 -12.81 -8.69
CA CYS A 72 -4.30 -13.34 -8.60
C CYS A 72 -3.90 -13.81 -10.01
N THR A 73 -2.85 -13.25 -10.61
CA THR A 73 -2.21 -13.83 -11.80
C THR A 73 -1.59 -15.21 -11.52
N LEU A 74 -1.87 -15.80 -10.34
CA LEU A 74 -1.74 -17.22 -10.06
C LEU A 74 -2.88 -18.07 -10.67
N SER A 75 -3.62 -17.58 -11.67
CA SER A 75 -4.57 -18.38 -12.48
C SER A 75 -4.14 -18.56 -13.94
N SER A 76 -2.91 -18.20 -14.31
CA SER A 76 -2.25 -18.78 -15.48
C SER A 76 -0.79 -19.03 -15.17
N ALA A 77 -0.55 -20.15 -14.49
CA ALA A 77 0.63 -20.94 -14.79
C ALA A 77 0.41 -21.53 -16.19
N GLU A 78 1.02 -20.92 -17.19
CA GLU A 78 1.45 -21.61 -18.41
C GLU A 78 2.97 -21.82 -18.32
#